data_AF-A0A553L693-F1
#
_entry.id   AF-A0A553L693-F1
#
_cell.length_a   1.000
_cell.length_b   1.000
_cell.length_c   1.000
_cell.angle_alpha   90.00
_cell.angle_beta   90.00
_cell.angle_gamma   90.00
#
_symmetry.space_group_name_H-M   'P 1'
#
loop_
_entity.id
_entity.type
_entity.pdbx_description
1 polymer ?
#
loop_
_entity_poly.entity_id
_entity_poly.type
_entity_poly.pdbx_seq_one_letter_code
_entity_poly.pdbx_strand_id
1 'polypeptide(L)'
;MVTNQASLKRDGVQDYVTLRATALIITLFTVYMAYFFVTTPVVTFEIWKGLFDGMFMKVFTLATLVAIMFHVRIGLWQVLTDYVKAPGLRATIQYVLNIIAFVYVAVGLFVLWGV
;
A
#
# COMPACT_ATOMS: atom_id res chain seq x y z
N MET A 1 30.37 -8.18 -9.85
CA MET A 1 29.42 -7.08 -9.56
C MET A 1 28.83 -6.64 -10.88
N VAL A 2 27.55 -6.88 -11.11
CA VAL A 2 26.93 -6.58 -12.42
C VAL A 2 26.31 -5.19 -12.35
N THR A 3 26.72 -4.39 -13.32
CA THR A 3 26.56 -2.95 -13.44
C THR A 3 25.12 -2.50 -13.61
N ASN A 4 24.82 -1.39 -12.92
CA ASN A 4 23.69 -0.50 -13.11
C ASN A 4 23.58 -0.07 -14.59
N GLN A 5 22.60 -0.61 -15.30
CA GLN A 5 22.09 0.01 -16.51
C GLN A 5 20.72 0.54 -16.18
N ALA A 6 20.52 1.84 -16.43
CA ALA A 6 19.22 2.47 -16.54
C ALA A 6 18.42 1.74 -17.63
N SER A 7 17.81 0.61 -17.27
CA SER A 7 17.01 -0.22 -18.13
C SER A 7 15.70 -0.49 -17.44
N LEU A 8 14.64 -0.57 -18.22
CA LEU A 8 13.29 -0.98 -17.81
C LEU A 8 13.24 -2.44 -17.29
N LYS A 9 14.39 -3.09 -17.02
CA LYS A 9 14.47 -4.40 -16.38
C LYS A 9 14.35 -4.24 -14.87
N ARG A 10 13.59 -5.17 -14.29
CA ARG A 10 13.32 -5.26 -12.86
C ARG A 10 14.60 -5.56 -12.08
N ASP A 11 14.81 -4.83 -10.99
CA ASP A 11 15.94 -5.01 -10.07
C ASP A 11 15.46 -5.71 -8.79
N GLY A 12 15.97 -6.91 -8.54
CA GLY A 12 15.63 -7.71 -7.37
C GLY A 12 16.06 -7.07 -6.04
N VAL A 13 17.15 -6.30 -6.02
CA VAL A 13 17.59 -5.58 -4.81
C VAL A 13 16.63 -4.42 -4.52
N GLN A 14 16.26 -3.65 -5.55
CA GLN A 14 15.26 -2.59 -5.42
C GLN A 14 13.90 -3.14 -4.95
N ASP A 15 13.43 -4.24 -5.54
CA ASP A 15 12.19 -4.90 -5.12
C ASP A 15 12.26 -5.36 -3.66
N TYR A 16 13.38 -5.98 -3.28
CA TYR A 16 13.60 -6.45 -1.92
C TYR A 16 13.47 -5.29 -0.94
N VAL A 17 14.24 -4.21 -1.14
CA VAL A 17 14.25 -3.04 -0.25
C VAL A 17 12.89 -2.36 -0.22
N THR A 18 12.23 -2.19 -1.37
CA THR A 18 10.90 -1.57 -1.47
C THR A 18 9.86 -2.36 -0.68
N LEU A 19 9.87 -3.70 -0.76
CA LEU A 19 8.96 -4.54 0.02
C LEU A 19 9.17 -4.37 1.53
N ARG A 20 10.42 -4.28 2.02
CA ARG A 20 10.69 -4.13 3.46
C ARG A 20 10.33 -2.74 3.96
N ALA A 21 10.65 -1.70 3.19
CA ALA A 21 10.31 -0.33 3.55
C ALA A 21 8.78 -0.14 3.61
N THR A 22 8.06 -0.63 2.60
CA THR A 22 6.59 -0.56 2.58
C THR A 22 5.96 -1.42 3.67
N ALA A 23 6.50 -2.63 3.94
CA ALA A 23 6.04 -3.47 5.04
C ALA A 23 6.15 -2.74 6.38
N LEU A 24 7.27 -2.05 6.65
CA LEU A 24 7.46 -1.30 7.88
C LEU A 24 6.39 -0.23 8.07
N ILE A 25 6.11 0.57 7.03
CA ILE A 25 5.07 1.62 7.07
C ILE A 25 3.69 1.00 7.35
N ILE A 26 3.35 -0.08 6.65
CA ILE A 26 2.08 -0.79 6.82
C ILE A 26 1.96 -1.34 8.24
N THR A 27 3.01 -2.00 8.75
CA THR A 27 3.04 -2.55 10.11
C THR A 27 2.86 -1.47 11.16
N LEU A 28 3.56 -0.33 11.04
CA LEU A 28 3.41 0.79 11.98
C LEU A 28 1.98 1.31 11.98
N PHE A 29 1.36 1.47 10.80
CA PHE A 29 -0.02 1.91 10.69
C PHE A 29 -1.00 0.90 11.31
N THR A 30 -0.81 -0.39 11.03
CA THR A 30 -1.60 -1.46 11.62
C THR A 30 -1.51 -1.46 13.15
N VAL A 31 -0.31 -1.33 13.71
CA VAL A 31 -0.11 -1.26 15.17
C VAL A 31 -0.77 -0.02 15.75
N TYR A 32 -0.65 1.13 15.10
CA TYR A 32 -1.30 2.37 15.54
C TYR A 32 -2.83 2.24 15.56
N MET A 33 -3.43 1.72 14.48
CA MET A 33 -4.88 1.49 14.41
C MET A 33 -5.34 0.44 15.42
N ALA A 34 -4.57 -0.64 15.61
CA ALA A 34 -4.86 -1.65 16.62
C ALA A 34 -4.83 -1.04 18.03
N TYR A 35 -3.83 -0.23 18.35
CA TYR A 35 -3.76 0.52 19.59
C TYR A 35 -5.01 1.39 19.78
N PHE A 36 -5.39 2.19 18.78
CA PHE A 36 -6.60 3.02 18.84
C PHE A 36 -7.85 2.21 19.17
N PHE A 37 -8.08 1.07 18.50
CA PHE A 37 -9.24 0.23 18.77
C PHE A 37 -9.19 -0.47 20.13
N VAL A 38 -8.00 -0.87 20.61
CA VAL A 38 -7.85 -1.52 21.91
C VAL A 38 -8.03 -0.53 23.07
N THR A 39 -7.57 0.73 22.92
CA THR A 39 -7.63 1.74 23.98
C THR A 39 -8.86 2.65 23.93
N THR A 40 -9.75 2.48 22.94
CA THR A 40 -10.98 3.27 22.80
C THR A 40 -12.19 2.38 23.07
N PRO A 41 -12.75 2.37 24.30
CA PRO A 41 -13.81 1.43 24.68
C PRO A 41 -15.09 1.56 23.85
N VAL A 42 -15.42 2.78 23.42
CA VAL A 42 -16.58 3.08 22.57
C VAL A 42 -16.14 4.03 21.47
N VAL A 43 -16.18 3.58 20.22
CA VAL A 43 -15.87 4.39 19.05
C VAL A 43 -17.14 5.11 18.57
N THR A 44 -17.28 6.39 18.94
CA THR A 44 -18.36 7.25 18.44
C THR A 44 -17.95 7.95 17.14
N PHE A 45 -18.92 8.53 16.43
CA PHE A 45 -18.63 9.33 15.23
C PHE A 45 -17.70 10.51 15.53
N GLU A 46 -17.89 11.18 16.67
CA GLU A 46 -17.06 12.32 17.09
C GLU A 46 -15.60 11.91 17.32
N ILE A 47 -15.36 10.80 18.03
CA ILE A 47 -14.02 10.27 18.28
C ILE A 47 -13.35 9.84 16.96
N TRP A 48 -14.09 9.12 16.11
CA TRP A 48 -13.59 8.68 14.81
C TRP A 48 -13.23 9.86 13.90
N LYS A 49 -14.13 10.85 13.81
CA LYS A 49 -13.87 12.06 13.04
C LYS A 49 -12.67 12.82 13.61
N GLY A 50 -12.58 12.97 14.93
CA GLY A 50 -11.46 13.65 15.59
C GLY A 50 -10.10 12.99 15.30
N LEU A 51 -10.03 11.67 15.26
CA LEU A 51 -8.81 10.94 14.87
C LEU A 51 -8.39 11.29 13.43
N PHE A 52 -9.32 11.22 12.48
CA PHE A 52 -9.03 11.39 11.06
C PHE A 52 -8.97 12.85 10.59
N ASP A 53 -9.42 13.81 11.41
CA ASP A 53 -9.29 15.24 11.09
C ASP A 53 -7.84 15.75 11.26
N GLY A 54 -7.06 15.10 12.13
CA GLY A 54 -5.66 15.45 12.36
C GLY A 54 -4.78 15.26 11.11
N MET A 55 -3.98 16.28 10.78
CA MET A 55 -3.06 16.27 9.63
C MET A 55 -2.10 15.07 9.67
N PHE A 56 -1.60 14.70 10.85
CA PHE A 56 -0.76 13.52 11.02
C PHE A 56 -1.48 12.24 10.53
N MET A 57 -2.75 12.05 10.91
CA MET A 57 -3.50 10.85 10.52
C MET A 57 -3.83 10.84 9.03
N LYS A 58 -4.18 12.01 8.45
CA LYS A 58 -4.40 12.16 7.01
C LYS A 58 -3.14 11.77 6.22
N VAL A 59 -1.98 12.32 6.59
CA VAL A 59 -0.69 11.99 5.94
C VAL A 59 -0.29 10.53 6.17
N PHE A 60 -0.43 10.01 7.39
CA PHE A 60 -0.02 8.65 7.73
C PHE A 60 -0.87 7.60 7.00
N THR A 61 -2.18 7.81 6.92
CA THR A 61 -3.09 6.94 6.16
C THR A 61 -2.76 6.98 4.66
N LEU A 62 -2.54 8.18 4.09
CA LEU A 62 -2.19 8.31 2.68
C LEU A 62 -0.83 7.65 2.37
N ALA A 63 0.18 7.85 3.22
CA ALA A 63 1.47 7.19 3.09
C ALA A 63 1.34 5.66 3.15
N THR A 64 0.45 5.15 4.01
CA THR A 64 0.14 3.72 4.10
C THR A 64 -0.53 3.19 2.84
N LEU A 65 -1.49 3.93 2.24
CA LEU A 65 -2.11 3.54 0.98
C LEU A 65 -1.10 3.50 -0.17
N VAL A 66 -0.19 4.47 -0.24
CA VAL A 66 0.90 4.47 -1.22
C VAL A 66 1.86 3.30 -0.98
N ALA A 67 2.18 3.01 0.29
CA ALA A 67 2.99 1.85 0.65
C ALA A 67 2.33 0.54 0.21
N ILE A 68 1.02 0.38 0.46
CA ILE A 68 0.22 -0.76 -0.02
C ILE A 68 0.30 -0.86 -1.54
N MET A 69 0.11 0.24 -2.27
CA MET A 69 0.18 0.23 -3.74
C MET A 69 1.50 -0.35 -4.27
N PHE A 70 2.64 0.06 -3.70
CA PHE A 70 3.94 -0.51 -4.07
C PHE A 70 4.12 -1.94 -3.58
N HIS A 71 3.68 -2.24 -2.36
CA HIS A 71 3.79 -3.58 -1.75
C HIS A 71 3.03 -4.62 -2.57
N VAL A 72 1.77 -4.33 -2.94
CA VAL A 72 0.94 -5.25 -3.74
C VAL A 72 1.42 -5.33 -5.18
N ARG A 73 1.91 -4.23 -5.78
CA ARG A 73 2.46 -4.25 -7.14
C ARG A 73 3.62 -5.25 -7.25
N ILE A 74 4.53 -5.25 -6.29
CA ILE A 74 5.69 -6.15 -6.29
C ILE A 74 5.26 -7.56 -5.87
N GLY A 75 4.54 -7.70 -4.76
CA GLY A 75 4.16 -9.00 -4.18
C GLY A 75 3.20 -9.79 -5.09
N LEU A 76 2.17 -9.14 -5.63
CA LEU A 76 1.24 -9.83 -6.54
C LEU A 76 1.91 -10.15 -7.88
N TRP A 77 2.88 -9.36 -8.33
CA TRP A 77 3.67 -9.78 -9.50
C TRP A 77 4.42 -11.08 -9.23
N GLN A 78 5.05 -11.24 -8.05
CA GLN A 78 5.79 -12.46 -7.70
C GLN A 78 4.85 -13.67 -7.70
N VAL A 79 3.69 -13.55 -7.05
CA VAL A 79 2.65 -14.58 -7.05
C VAL A 79 2.20 -14.90 -8.48
N LEU A 80 1.92 -13.90 -9.30
CA LEU A 80 1.43 -14.11 -10.66
C LEU A 80 2.48 -14.75 -11.57
N THR A 81 3.76 -14.40 -11.45
CA THR A 81 4.84 -15.05 -12.22
C THR A 81 5.06 -16.50 -11.79
N ASP A 82 4.85 -16.81 -10.51
CA ASP A 82 5.02 -18.15 -9.97
C ASP A 82 3.87 -19.08 -10.39
N TYR A 83 2.63 -18.60 -10.37
CA TYR A 83 1.45 -19.46 -10.51
C TYR A 83 0.66 -19.29 -11.81
N VAL A 84 0.67 -18.12 -12.47
CA VAL A 84 -0.12 -17.89 -13.71
C VAL A 84 0.78 -18.03 -14.92
N LYS A 85 0.74 -19.19 -15.59
CA LYS A 85 1.64 -19.50 -16.71
C LYS A 85 1.29 -18.76 -18.00
N ALA A 86 0.00 -18.64 -18.31
CA ALA A 86 -0.50 -17.95 -19.50
C ALA A 86 -0.11 -16.45 -19.49
N PRO A 87 0.75 -15.97 -20.42
CA PRO A 87 1.28 -14.60 -20.38
C PRO A 87 0.20 -13.51 -20.52
N GLY A 88 -0.78 -13.72 -21.41
CA GLY A 88 -1.88 -12.78 -21.61
C GLY A 88 -2.73 -12.61 -20.35
N LEU A 89 -3.16 -13.73 -19.75
CA LEU A 89 -3.92 -13.74 -18.50
C LEU A 89 -3.14 -13.07 -17.36
N ARG A 90 -1.85 -13.41 -17.21
CA ARG A 90 -0.97 -12.81 -16.21
C ARG A 90 -0.89 -11.28 -16.35
N ALA A 91 -0.69 -10.79 -17.57
CA ALA A 91 -0.63 -9.36 -17.84
C ALA A 91 -1.95 -8.64 -17.54
N THR A 92 -3.09 -9.22 -17.93
CA THR A 92 -4.42 -8.68 -17.64
C THR A 92 -4.67 -8.60 -16.13
N ILE A 93 -4.39 -9.68 -15.39
CA ILE A 93 -4.60 -9.70 -13.93
C ILE A 93 -3.69 -8.66 -13.26
N GLN A 94 -2.40 -8.61 -13.63
CA GLN A 94 -1.48 -7.61 -13.08
C GLN A 94 -1.96 -6.17 -13.33
N TYR A 95 -2.46 -5.89 -14.54
CA TYR A 95 -3.00 -4.58 -14.89
C TYR A 95 -4.19 -4.21 -14.00
N VAL A 96 -5.18 -5.11 -13.88
CA VAL A 96 -6.37 -4.90 -13.04
C VAL A 96 -5.98 -4.64 -11.58
N LEU A 97 -5.07 -5.44 -11.02
CA LEU A 97 -4.62 -5.28 -9.64
C LEU A 97 -3.90 -3.95 -9.41
N ASN A 98 -3.07 -3.50 -10.36
CA ASN A 98 -2.42 -2.20 -10.28
C ASN A 98 -3.43 -1.05 -10.34
N ILE A 99 -4.47 -1.15 -11.18
CA ILE A 99 -5.55 -0.16 -11.24
C ILE A 99 -6.32 -0.11 -9.93
N ILE A 100 -6.67 -1.27 -9.34
CA ILE A 100 -7.33 -1.33 -8.02
C ILE A 100 -6.48 -0.61 -6.96
N ALA A 101 -5.18 -0.90 -6.91
CA ALA A 101 -4.27 -0.28 -5.97
C ALA A 101 -4.18 1.24 -6.14
N PHE A 102 -4.14 1.72 -7.39
CA PHE A 102 -4.18 3.15 -7.70
C PHE A 102 -5.50 3.80 -7.25
N VAL A 103 -6.63 3.15 -7.52
CA VAL A 103 -7.96 3.63 -7.10
C VAL A 103 -8.03 3.73 -5.58
N TYR A 104 -7.46 2.80 -4.82
CA TYR A 104 -7.41 2.90 -3.36
C TYR A 104 -6.68 4.15 -2.88
N VAL A 105 -5.54 4.50 -3.48
CA VAL A 105 -4.82 5.74 -3.15
C VAL A 105 -5.66 6.97 -3.51
N ALA A 106 -6.25 6.99 -4.71
CA ALA A 106 -7.06 8.11 -5.18
C ALA A 106 -8.31 8.34 -4.30
N VAL A 107 -9.07 7.28 -4.02
CA VAL A 107 -10.23 7.34 -3.13
C VAL A 107 -9.79 7.76 -1.72
N GLY A 108 -8.69 7.20 -1.20
CA GLY A 108 -8.16 7.59 0.10
C GLY A 108 -7.82 9.08 0.19
N LEU A 109 -7.22 9.66 -0.85
CA LEU A 109 -6.96 11.10 -0.92
C LEU A 109 -8.25 11.91 -0.78
N PHE A 110 -9.29 11.58 -1.56
CA PHE A 110 -10.55 12.33 -1.51
C PHE A 110 -11.33 12.11 -0.21
N VAL A 111 -11.29 10.90 0.35
CA VAL A 111 -11.92 10.59 1.64
C VAL A 111 -11.23 11.37 2.76
N LEU A 112 -9.90 11.30 2.87
CA LEU A 112 -9.16 11.93 3.96
C LEU A 112 -9.22 13.46 3.91
N TRP A 113 -9.24 14.07 2.73
CA TRP A 113 -9.40 15.52 2.58
C TRP A 113 -10.87 15.98 2.56
N GLY A 114 -11.82 15.04 2.58
CA GLY A 114 -13.24 15.32 2.75
C GLY A 114 -13.74 15.23 4.20
N VAL A 115 -12.88 14.82 5.14
CA VAL A 115 -13.15 14.75 6.59
C VAL A 115 -12.96 16.12 7.26
#